data_AF-A0A7X8UAI8-F1
#
_entry.id   AF-A0A7X8UAI8-F1
#
_cell.length_a   1.000
_cell.length_b   1.000
_cell.length_c   1.000
_cell.angle_alpha   90.00
_cell.angle_beta   90.00
_cell.angle_gamma   90.00
#
_symmetry.space_group_name_H-M   'P 1'
#
loop_
_entity.id
_entity.type
_entity.pdbx_description
1 polymer ?
#
loop_
_entity_poly.entity_id
_entity_poly.type
_entity_poly.pdbx_seq_one_letter_code
_entity_poly.pdbx_strand_id
1 'polypeptide(L)'
;MKKTLCTFLVVILCLSAFSPFAFAAEISSVNDDLITDGVCNGIDISLDNIVVNPELGIVIITEASNNVHIVARMDSDQRASKTFSHKVYDRNGALMAACYSTVTGTYSQADHLSQIDSITVTFNGGFASSFSYDTSTSGNLGYLNIYFNNIYLNKFNSKIATNGYISNI
;
A
#
# COMPACT_ATOMS: atom_id res chain seq x y z
N MET A 1 -18.22 -62.10 -13.08
CA MET A 1 -19.60 -61.57 -13.11
C MET A 1 -19.59 -60.14 -12.60
N LYS A 2 -20.32 -59.23 -13.28
CA LYS A 2 -20.61 -57.79 -13.00
C LYS A 2 -19.38 -56.85 -13.08
N LYS A 3 -19.13 -56.05 -14.14
CA LYS A 3 -19.81 -54.94 -14.86
C LYS A 3 -20.10 -53.68 -14.02
N THR A 4 -19.34 -52.60 -14.30
CA THR A 4 -19.69 -51.16 -14.53
C THR A 4 -18.36 -50.38 -14.58
N LEU A 5 -17.84 -49.86 -15.70
CA LEU A 5 -18.26 -48.82 -16.67
C LEU A 5 -18.26 -47.38 -16.11
N CYS A 6 -17.58 -46.49 -16.85
CA CYS A 6 -17.66 -45.00 -16.89
C CYS A 6 -16.84 -44.24 -15.81
N THR A 7 -15.97 -43.25 -16.09
CA THR A 7 -15.73 -42.44 -17.31
C THR A 7 -14.32 -41.82 -17.25
N PHE A 8 -13.64 -41.80 -18.40
CA PHE A 8 -12.44 -41.03 -18.66
C PHE A 8 -12.76 -39.52 -18.68
N LEU A 9 -12.04 -38.69 -17.92
CA LEU A 9 -11.74 -37.32 -18.36
C LEU A 9 -10.28 -37.01 -18.04
N VAL A 10 -9.47 -37.25 -19.06
CA VAL A 10 -8.11 -36.73 -19.19
C VAL A 10 -8.23 -35.28 -19.65
N VAL A 11 -7.69 -34.35 -18.86
CA VAL A 11 -7.20 -33.07 -19.39
C VAL A 11 -5.72 -32.99 -19.03
N ILE A 12 -4.92 -33.46 -19.99
CA ILE A 12 -3.49 -33.18 -20.11
C ILE A 12 -3.37 -31.80 -20.77
N LEU A 13 -2.56 -30.92 -20.18
CA LEU A 13 -1.65 -29.96 -20.86
C LEU A 13 -1.01 -29.10 -19.75
N CYS A 14 0.08 -29.56 -19.13
CA CYS A 14 1.47 -29.44 -19.57
C CYS A 14 2.02 -28.01 -19.63
N LEU A 15 3.13 -27.86 -18.90
CA LEU A 15 4.24 -26.90 -19.07
C LEU A 15 3.95 -25.48 -18.56
N SER A 16 4.56 -25.04 -17.46
CA SER A 16 6.01 -24.86 -17.44
C SER A 16 6.56 -24.69 -16.02
N ALA A 17 7.66 -25.40 -15.80
CA ALA A 17 8.73 -25.21 -14.82
C ALA A 17 8.56 -24.10 -13.77
N PHE A 18 8.52 -24.49 -12.50
CA PHE A 18 9.43 -23.98 -11.48
C PHE A 18 9.38 -24.95 -10.29
N SER A 19 10.49 -25.65 -10.05
CA SER A 19 10.75 -26.38 -8.81
C SER A 19 10.86 -25.41 -7.64
N PRO A 20 10.13 -25.60 -6.53
CA PRO A 20 10.60 -25.10 -5.25
C PRO A 20 11.46 -26.18 -4.60
N PHE A 21 12.70 -25.79 -4.30
CA PHE A 21 13.57 -26.49 -3.37
C PHE A 21 12.79 -26.75 -2.07
N ALA A 22 12.69 -28.03 -1.69
CA ALA A 22 12.27 -28.41 -0.35
C ALA A 22 13.42 -28.10 0.61
N PHE A 23 13.33 -27.00 1.35
CA PHE A 23 14.02 -26.89 2.64
C PHE A 23 13.02 -27.28 3.72
N ALA A 24 13.10 -28.53 4.15
CA ALA A 24 12.66 -28.90 5.49
C ALA A 24 13.69 -28.29 6.46
N ALA A 25 13.33 -27.21 7.13
CA ALA A 25 14.03 -26.77 8.33
C ALA A 25 13.32 -27.41 9.52
N GLU A 26 14.05 -28.21 10.29
CA GLU A 26 13.58 -28.80 11.54
C GLU A 26 13.17 -27.67 12.50
N ILE A 27 11.88 -27.58 12.82
CA ILE A 27 11.40 -26.83 13.97
C ILE A 27 11.70 -27.70 15.19
N SER A 28 12.83 -27.41 15.86
CA SER A 28 13.02 -27.84 17.24
C SER A 28 11.98 -27.13 18.11
N SER A 29 11.22 -27.93 18.86
CA SER A 29 10.20 -27.49 19.80
C SER A 29 10.75 -26.45 20.78
N VAL A 30 10.35 -25.19 20.63
CA VAL A 30 10.41 -24.21 21.71
C VAL A 30 9.08 -24.28 22.42
N ASN A 31 9.13 -24.63 23.70
CA ASN A 31 7.96 -24.74 24.57
C ASN A 31 7.16 -23.44 24.51
N ASP A 32 5.88 -23.62 24.21
CA ASP A 32 4.85 -22.60 24.20
C ASP A 32 4.58 -22.18 25.65
N ASP A 33 5.02 -20.99 26.03
CA ASP A 33 4.55 -20.29 27.22
C ASP A 33 4.26 -18.85 26.81
N LEU A 34 3.10 -18.68 26.18
CA LEU A 34 2.51 -17.39 25.86
C LEU A 34 2.03 -16.73 27.16
N ILE A 35 2.94 -16.07 27.88
CA ILE A 35 2.57 -15.18 28.98
C ILE A 35 2.11 -13.85 28.38
N THR A 36 0.80 -13.67 28.27
CA THR A 36 0.18 -12.36 28.07
C THR A 36 0.14 -11.60 29.39
N ASP A 37 1.08 -10.69 29.63
CA ASP A 37 0.81 -9.52 30.48
C ASP A 37 1.83 -8.38 30.28
N GLY A 38 1.35 -7.13 30.38
CA GLY A 38 2.21 -5.95 30.56
C GLY A 38 2.19 -4.91 29.44
N VAL A 39 1.35 -3.88 29.59
CA VAL A 39 1.57 -2.57 28.97
C VAL A 39 2.79 -1.94 29.64
N CYS A 40 3.95 -1.94 28.98
CA CYS A 40 5.12 -1.22 29.46
C CYS A 40 4.99 0.27 29.15
N ASN A 41 4.59 1.05 30.16
CA ASN A 41 4.71 2.50 30.16
C ASN A 41 6.19 2.92 30.25
N GLY A 42 6.67 3.61 29.21
CA GLY A 42 7.70 4.65 29.27
C GLY A 42 8.92 4.41 30.17
N ILE A 43 9.68 3.33 29.93
CA ILE A 43 11.05 3.21 30.43
C ILE A 43 11.98 3.39 29.23
N ASP A 44 12.86 4.38 29.29
CA ASP A 44 13.94 4.53 28.31
C ASP A 44 14.89 3.34 28.45
N ILE A 45 14.93 2.48 27.43
CA ILE A 45 15.82 1.31 27.38
C ILE A 45 17.12 1.73 26.70
N SER A 46 18.24 1.68 27.42
CA SER A 46 19.57 1.78 26.82
C SER A 46 19.95 0.43 26.20
N LEU A 47 20.05 0.38 24.89
CA LEU A 47 20.40 -0.82 24.12
C LEU A 47 21.83 -0.68 23.60
N ASP A 48 22.70 -1.62 23.98
CA ASP A 48 24.05 -1.74 23.41
C ASP A 48 24.04 -2.77 22.27
N ASN A 49 24.84 -2.53 21.21
CA ASN A 49 24.98 -3.40 20.03
C ASN A 49 23.70 -3.59 19.19
N ILE A 50 23.10 -2.48 18.72
CA ILE A 50 21.98 -2.52 17.77
C ILE A 50 22.52 -2.79 16.35
N VAL A 51 22.07 -3.89 15.74
CA VAL A 51 22.24 -4.11 14.29
C VAL A 51 20.90 -3.85 13.61
N VAL A 52 20.82 -2.73 12.88
CA VAL A 52 19.66 -2.41 12.03
C VAL A 52 19.91 -3.00 10.65
N ASN A 53 19.01 -3.88 10.19
CA ASN A 53 18.98 -4.27 8.77
C ASN A 53 17.95 -3.40 8.04
N PRO A 54 18.38 -2.35 7.32
CA PRO A 54 17.48 -1.40 6.68
C PRO A 54 16.68 -1.99 5.52
N GLU A 55 17.10 -3.12 4.94
CA GLU A 55 16.41 -3.77 3.82
C GLU A 55 15.22 -4.62 4.27
N LEU A 56 15.27 -5.14 5.50
CA LEU A 56 14.21 -5.96 6.09
C LEU A 56 13.38 -5.19 7.13
N GLY A 57 13.83 -3.99 7.53
CA GLY A 57 13.20 -3.21 8.60
C GLY A 57 13.24 -3.90 9.97
N ILE A 58 14.20 -4.80 10.17
CA ILE A 58 14.37 -5.59 11.39
C ILE A 58 15.48 -4.96 12.23
N VAL A 59 15.22 -4.82 13.52
CA VAL A 59 16.22 -4.47 14.53
C VAL A 59 16.57 -5.74 15.30
N ILE A 60 17.83 -6.18 15.22
CA ILE A 60 18.32 -7.35 15.97
C ILE A 60 19.10 -6.84 17.18
N ILE A 61 18.62 -7.20 18.37
CA ILE A 61 19.30 -6.92 19.63
C ILE A 61 20.03 -8.20 20.05
N THR A 62 21.35 -8.18 19.99
CA THR A 62 22.19 -9.36 20.24
C THR A 62 22.48 -9.60 21.71
N GLU A 63 22.42 -8.55 22.56
CA GLU A 63 22.65 -8.67 24.00
C GLU A 63 21.72 -7.70 24.74
N ALA A 64 20.97 -8.22 25.72
CA ALA A 64 20.18 -7.41 26.64
C ALA A 64 20.62 -7.75 28.06
N SER A 65 21.07 -6.74 28.82
CA SER A 65 21.33 -6.92 30.25
C SER A 65 20.00 -6.82 31.00
N ASN A 66 19.59 -7.95 31.59
CA ASN A 66 18.32 -8.24 32.28
C ASN A 66 17.22 -8.84 31.40
N ASN A 67 16.35 -9.63 32.06
CA ASN A 67 15.17 -10.33 31.52
C ASN A 67 14.13 -9.35 30.95
N VAL A 68 14.48 -8.65 29.88
CA VAL A 68 13.64 -7.69 29.19
C VAL A 68 12.97 -8.41 28.04
N HIS A 69 11.64 -8.53 28.11
CA HIS A 69 10.85 -8.92 26.95
C HIS A 69 10.88 -7.79 25.92
N ILE A 70 11.67 -7.97 24.87
CA ILE A 70 11.72 -7.07 23.73
C ILE A 70 10.61 -7.47 22.77
N VAL A 71 9.59 -6.63 22.64
CA VAL A 71 8.57 -6.76 21.60
C VAL A 71 8.96 -5.82 20.45
N ALA A 72 9.47 -6.38 19.36
CA ALA A 72 9.66 -5.62 18.13
C ALA A 72 8.28 -5.27 17.55
N ARG A 73 7.96 -3.97 17.50
CA ARG A 73 6.78 -3.47 16.80
C ARG A 73 7.25 -2.81 15.50
N MET A 74 6.95 -3.42 14.38
CA MET A 74 7.09 -2.78 13.08
C MET A 74 5.80 -2.00 12.83
N ASP A 75 5.91 -0.67 12.74
CA ASP A 75 4.81 0.11 12.16
C ASP A 75 4.86 -0.12 10.65
N SER A 76 4.01 -1.04 10.20
CA SER A 76 3.95 -1.49 8.81
C SER A 76 3.31 -0.45 7.89
N ASP A 77 2.57 0.49 8.46
CA ASP A 77 1.88 1.55 7.75
C ASP A 77 2.86 2.65 7.32
N GLN A 78 2.95 2.83 6.00
CA GLN A 78 3.76 3.83 5.34
C GLN A 78 2.85 4.81 4.58
N ARG A 79 3.31 6.05 4.40
CA ARG A 79 2.59 7.07 3.63
C ARG A 79 3.23 7.31 2.28
N ALA A 80 2.41 7.41 1.25
CA ALA A 80 2.80 7.82 -0.09
C ALA A 80 2.02 9.06 -0.54
N SER A 81 2.65 9.90 -1.34
CA SER A 81 2.00 11.04 -1.99
C SER A 81 2.48 11.19 -3.42
N LYS A 82 1.57 11.52 -4.33
CA LYS A 82 1.88 11.75 -5.74
C LYS A 82 1.04 12.85 -6.32
N THR A 83 1.69 13.74 -7.06
CA THR A 83 1.04 14.84 -7.78
C THR A 83 0.94 14.54 -9.26
N PHE A 84 -0.27 14.66 -9.81
CA PHE A 84 -0.57 14.58 -11.23
C PHE A 84 -0.83 15.99 -11.77
N SER A 85 -0.35 16.27 -12.99
CA SER A 85 -0.59 17.53 -13.68
C SER A 85 -1.46 17.32 -14.90
N HIS A 86 -2.54 18.09 -14.99
CA HIS A 86 -3.51 18.06 -16.08
C HIS A 86 -3.65 19.46 -16.66
N LYS A 87 -3.36 19.63 -17.95
CA LYS A 87 -3.54 20.92 -18.64
C LYS A 87 -4.92 20.97 -19.28
N VAL A 88 -5.64 22.07 -19.10
CA VAL A 88 -6.95 22.34 -19.69
C VAL A 88 -6.81 23.45 -20.72
N TYR A 89 -7.26 23.18 -21.93
CA TYR A 89 -7.16 24.09 -23.07
C TYR A 89 -8.54 24.53 -23.54
N ASP A 90 -8.62 25.72 -24.12
CA ASP A 90 -9.82 26.19 -24.79
C ASP A 90 -9.98 25.51 -26.17
N ARG A 91 -11.08 25.83 -26.85
CA ARG A 91 -11.37 25.31 -28.20
C ARG A 91 -10.34 25.71 -29.27
N ASN A 92 -9.56 26.75 -29.02
CA ASN A 92 -8.53 27.27 -29.92
C ASN A 92 -7.13 26.73 -29.56
N GLY A 93 -7.02 25.86 -28.55
CA GLY A 93 -5.76 25.30 -28.06
C GLY A 93 -4.99 26.22 -27.11
N ALA A 94 -5.57 27.33 -26.66
CA ALA A 94 -4.96 28.20 -25.66
C ALA A 94 -5.10 27.57 -24.26
N LEU A 95 -4.02 27.58 -23.48
CA LEU A 95 -4.03 27.05 -22.11
C LEU A 95 -4.91 27.92 -21.22
N MET A 96 -5.95 27.33 -20.64
CA MET A 96 -6.84 28.02 -19.70
C MET A 96 -6.31 27.91 -18.27
N ALA A 97 -6.01 26.68 -17.85
CA ALA A 97 -5.46 26.39 -16.53
C ALA A 97 -4.68 25.06 -16.53
N ALA A 98 -3.75 24.93 -15.60
CA ALA A 98 -3.14 23.69 -15.17
C ALA A 98 -3.73 23.29 -13.82
N CYS A 99 -4.26 22.07 -13.75
CA CYS A 99 -4.77 21.41 -12.56
C CYS A 99 -3.68 20.49 -12.01
N TYR A 100 -3.30 20.68 -10.75
CA TYR A 100 -2.38 19.80 -10.04
C TYR A 100 -3.14 19.07 -8.94
N SER A 101 -3.30 17.76 -9.12
CA SER A 101 -3.99 16.88 -8.16
C SER A 101 -2.97 16.11 -7.35
N THR A 102 -2.94 16.30 -6.04
CA THR A 102 -2.08 15.58 -5.11
C THR A 102 -2.90 14.53 -4.37
N VAL A 103 -2.58 13.26 -4.63
CA VAL A 103 -3.18 12.11 -3.96
C VAL A 103 -2.24 11.65 -2.87
N THR A 104 -2.75 11.52 -1.65
CA THR A 104 -2.01 11.01 -0.49
C THR A 104 -2.73 9.81 0.08
N GLY A 105 -1.98 8.78 0.45
CA GLY A 105 -2.53 7.55 0.98
C GLY A 105 -1.57 6.80 1.89
N THR A 106 -2.12 5.87 2.66
CA THR A 106 -1.41 4.97 3.55
C THR A 106 -1.38 3.57 2.95
N TYR A 107 -0.28 2.85 3.10
CA TYR A 107 -0.10 1.49 2.60
C TYR A 107 0.77 0.66 3.54
N SER A 108 0.52 -0.64 3.58
CA SER A 108 1.34 -1.62 4.27
C SER A 108 1.60 -2.80 3.35
N GLN A 109 2.88 -3.04 3.06
CA GLN A 109 3.30 -4.21 2.29
C GLN A 109 3.16 -5.50 3.12
N ALA A 110 3.39 -5.41 4.43
CA ALA A 110 3.30 -6.54 5.36
C ALA A 110 1.86 -7.03 5.51
N ASP A 111 0.90 -6.10 5.59
CA ASP A 111 -0.51 -6.41 5.80
C ASP A 111 -1.28 -6.55 4.48
N HIS A 112 -0.63 -6.26 3.35
CA HIS A 112 -1.26 -6.19 2.02
C HIS A 112 -2.46 -5.22 1.97
N LEU A 113 -2.37 -4.10 2.69
CA LEU A 113 -3.41 -3.07 2.77
C LEU A 113 -2.96 -1.77 2.11
N SER A 114 -3.93 -1.01 1.60
CA SER A 114 -3.71 0.34 1.08
C SER A 114 -4.99 1.15 1.07
N GLN A 115 -4.87 2.45 1.28
CA GLN A 115 -5.98 3.39 1.34
C GLN A 115 -5.56 4.77 0.84
N ILE A 116 -6.44 5.45 0.09
CA ILE A 116 -6.28 6.87 -0.21
C ILE A 116 -6.93 7.67 0.92
N ASP A 117 -6.12 8.51 1.55
CA ASP A 117 -6.51 9.34 2.69
C ASP A 117 -7.12 10.66 2.22
N SER A 118 -6.52 11.27 1.20
CA SER A 118 -6.97 12.55 0.68
C SER A 118 -6.56 12.79 -0.77
N ILE A 119 -7.34 13.67 -1.42
CA ILE A 119 -7.03 14.23 -2.72
C ILE A 119 -7.19 15.74 -2.58
N THR A 120 -6.14 16.49 -2.92
CA THR A 120 -6.18 17.95 -2.93
C THR A 120 -5.86 18.46 -4.32
N VAL A 121 -6.44 19.59 -4.70
CA VAL A 121 -6.27 20.14 -6.05
C VAL A 121 -5.92 21.61 -5.97
N THR A 122 -4.97 22.02 -6.80
CA THR A 122 -4.67 23.42 -7.05
C THR A 122 -4.77 23.72 -8.53
N PHE A 123 -5.33 24.88 -8.86
CA PHE A 123 -5.42 25.39 -10.22
C PHE A 123 -4.48 26.57 -10.40
N ASN A 124 -3.80 26.64 -11.54
CA ASN A 124 -2.95 27.75 -11.93
C ASN A 124 -3.25 28.16 -13.36
N GLY A 125 -3.36 29.47 -13.64
CA GLY A 125 -3.64 30.02 -14.96
C GLY A 125 -4.61 31.19 -14.90
N GLY A 126 -4.80 31.84 -16.05
CA GLY A 126 -5.66 33.03 -16.16
C GLY A 126 -7.13 32.77 -15.80
N PHE A 127 -7.57 31.50 -15.89
CA PHE A 127 -8.93 31.09 -15.57
C PHE A 127 -9.03 30.26 -14.29
N ALA A 128 -7.97 30.18 -13.46
CA ALA A 128 -7.93 29.30 -12.30
C ALA A 128 -9.10 29.52 -11.31
N SER A 129 -9.52 30.77 -11.12
CA SER A 129 -10.65 31.12 -10.23
C SER A 129 -12.02 30.66 -10.74
N SER A 130 -12.14 30.30 -12.02
CA SER A 130 -13.36 29.74 -12.61
C SER A 130 -13.43 28.22 -12.47
N PHE A 131 -12.37 27.57 -11.98
CA PHE A 131 -12.36 26.13 -11.74
C PHE A 131 -12.74 25.81 -10.30
N SER A 132 -13.49 24.73 -10.14
CA SER A 132 -13.78 24.10 -8.86
C SER A 132 -13.63 22.59 -8.98
N TYR A 133 -13.62 21.90 -7.83
CA TYR A 133 -13.41 20.47 -7.79
C TYR A 133 -14.16 19.83 -6.63
N ASP A 134 -14.50 18.55 -6.81
CA ASP A 134 -15.02 17.68 -5.76
C ASP A 134 -14.19 16.40 -5.71
N THR A 135 -14.01 15.86 -4.51
CA THR A 135 -13.24 14.62 -4.31
C THR A 135 -14.03 13.62 -3.47
N SER A 136 -13.77 12.34 -3.71
CA SER A 136 -14.22 11.25 -2.85
C SER A 136 -13.20 10.12 -2.87
N THR A 137 -13.17 9.34 -1.79
CA THR A 137 -12.28 8.18 -1.64
C THR A 137 -13.08 6.96 -1.24
N SER A 138 -12.60 5.78 -1.65
CA SER A 138 -13.20 4.49 -1.30
C SER A 138 -12.09 3.44 -1.21
N GLY A 139 -11.59 3.20 0.01
CA GLY A 139 -10.45 2.31 0.23
C GLY A 139 -9.23 2.80 -0.56
N ASN A 140 -8.70 1.97 -1.45
CA ASN A 140 -7.54 2.30 -2.27
C ASN A 140 -7.86 3.09 -3.56
N LEU A 141 -9.10 3.51 -3.76
CA LEU A 141 -9.56 4.26 -4.92
C LEU A 141 -9.88 5.71 -4.55
N GLY A 142 -9.58 6.61 -5.48
CA GLY A 142 -9.78 8.04 -5.36
C GLY A 142 -10.45 8.59 -6.62
N TYR A 143 -11.38 9.52 -6.43
CA TYR A 143 -12.15 10.13 -7.50
C TYR A 143 -12.07 11.65 -7.40
N LEU A 144 -11.74 12.29 -8.50
CA LEU A 144 -11.66 13.73 -8.64
C LEU A 144 -12.55 14.18 -9.79
N ASN A 145 -13.55 15.01 -9.50
CA ASN A 145 -14.34 15.70 -10.51
C ASN A 145 -13.88 17.15 -10.63
N ILE A 146 -13.72 17.63 -11.86
CA ILE A 146 -13.33 19.00 -12.17
C ILE A 146 -14.50 19.70 -12.85
N TYR A 147 -14.74 20.95 -12.43
CA TYR A 147 -15.78 21.80 -12.95
C TYR A 147 -15.19 23.12 -13.45
N PHE A 148 -15.80 23.70 -14.48
CA PHE A 148 -15.53 25.04 -14.97
C PHE A 148 -16.82 25.84 -14.97
N ASN A 149 -16.86 26.97 -14.25
CA ASN A 149 -18.08 27.75 -14.02
C ASN A 149 -19.26 26.88 -13.53
N ASN A 150 -18.98 25.96 -12.59
CA ASN A 150 -19.94 24.97 -12.05
C ASN A 150 -20.49 23.95 -13.06
N ILE A 151 -19.92 23.86 -14.26
CA ILE A 151 -20.26 22.84 -15.25
C ILE A 151 -19.22 21.72 -15.18
N TYR A 152 -19.69 20.48 -15.09
CA TYR A 152 -18.82 19.31 -15.08
C TYR A 152 -17.96 19.25 -16.35
N LEU A 153 -16.66 19.08 -16.18
CA LEU A 153 -15.69 19.06 -17.27
C LEU A 153 -15.04 17.68 -17.43
N ASN A 154 -14.51 17.12 -16.35
CA ASN A 154 -13.86 15.81 -16.40
C ASN A 154 -13.80 15.11 -15.05
N LYS A 155 -13.53 13.80 -15.09
CA LYS A 155 -13.27 12.96 -13.93
C LYS A 155 -11.90 12.29 -14.06
N PHE A 156 -11.10 12.34 -13.01
CA PHE A 156 -9.86 11.59 -12.87
C PHE A 156 -10.02 10.56 -11.76
N ASN A 157 -9.60 9.33 -12.04
CA ASN A 157 -9.57 8.27 -11.05
C ASN A 157 -8.11 7.96 -10.71
N SER A 158 -7.86 7.70 -9.44
CA SER A 158 -6.55 7.29 -8.96
C SER A 158 -6.65 6.06 -8.09
N LYS A 159 -5.55 5.32 -8.00
CA LYS A 159 -5.40 4.13 -7.15
C LYS A 159 -4.06 4.15 -6.45
N ILE A 160 -4.03 3.67 -5.21
CA ILE A 160 -2.80 3.31 -4.49
C ILE A 160 -2.68 1.78 -4.41
N ALA A 161 -1.48 1.27 -4.62
CA ALA A 161 -1.15 -0.14 -4.42
C ALA A 161 -0.56 -0.38 -3.02
N THR A 162 -0.51 -1.64 -2.60
CA THR A 162 0.05 -2.06 -1.30
C THR A 162 1.54 -1.80 -1.15
N ASN A 163 2.23 -1.44 -2.23
CA ASN A 163 3.63 -1.00 -2.22
C ASN A 163 3.79 0.53 -2.29
N GLY A 164 2.71 1.28 -2.10
CA GLY A 164 2.71 2.75 -2.12
C GLY A 164 2.70 3.38 -3.50
N TYR A 165 2.70 2.58 -4.59
CA TYR A 165 2.63 3.13 -5.93
C TYR A 165 1.25 3.73 -6.21
N ILE A 166 1.22 5.04 -6.50
CA ILE A 166 0.01 5.77 -6.86
C ILE A 166 -0.05 5.97 -8.37
N SER A 167 -1.19 5.70 -9.00
CA SER A 167 -1.41 5.86 -10.44
C SER A 167 -2.79 6.42 -10.78
N ASN A 168 -2.91 6.98 -11.98
CA ASN A 168 -4.20 7.22 -12.61
C ASN A 168 -4.69 5.94 -13.28
N ILE A 169 -6.01 5.72 -13.29
CA ILE A 169 -6.66 4.54 -13.87
C ILE A 169 -7.84 4.90 -14.76
#